data_AF-D7MC54-F1
#
_entry.id   AF-D7MC54-F1
#
_cell.length_a   1.000
_cell.length_b   1.000
_cell.length_c   1.000
_cell.angle_alpha   90.00
_cell.angle_beta   90.00
_cell.angle_gamma   90.00
#
_symmetry.space_group_name_H-M   'P 1'
#
loop_
_entity.id
_entity.type
_entity.pdbx_description
1 polymer ?
#
loop_
_entity_poly.entity_id
_entity_poly.type
_entity_poly.pdbx_seq_one_letter_code
_entity_poly.pdbx_strand_id
1 'polypeptide(L)'
;MDMGMFSQPPPVYGALQGMNFFASNPEMKAFFEKPRRSWVIDVEGFDTSVPADEMEEALINHFKSCGAILRASVRRHPDNGLANIVMVGDDADEKVMQLNGTELGGKKLVVKARPYPRMDYRHLNLPFASSS
;
A
#
# COMPACT_ATOMS: atom_id res chain seq x y z
N MET A 1 -25.05 -2.73 17.34
CA MET A 1 -24.48 -2.41 16.01
C MET A 1 -23.54 -1.25 16.21
N ASP A 2 -22.24 -1.53 16.23
CA ASP A 2 -21.21 -0.51 16.37
C ASP A 2 -20.67 -0.20 14.97
N MET A 3 -21.21 0.87 14.37
CA MET A 3 -20.65 1.48 13.17
C MET A 3 -19.71 2.60 13.62
N GLY A 4 -18.40 2.40 13.54
CA GLY A 4 -17.52 3.55 13.67
C GLY A 4 -16.03 3.31 13.85
N MET A 5 -15.35 2.53 13.00
CA MET A 5 -13.87 2.57 12.91
C MET A 5 -13.27 2.41 11.50
N PHE A 6 -14.04 2.66 10.44
CA PHE A 6 -13.50 2.69 9.07
C PHE A 6 -13.86 4.00 8.38
N SER A 7 -13.09 5.07 8.60
CA SER A 7 -13.22 6.27 7.76
C SER A 7 -11.91 6.93 7.37
N GLN A 8 -10.76 6.52 7.90
CA GLN A 8 -9.47 7.01 7.41
C GLN A 8 -8.78 5.91 6.61
N PRO A 9 -8.59 6.09 5.29
CA PRO A 9 -7.77 5.17 4.54
C PRO A 9 -6.34 5.20 5.08
N PRO A 10 -5.63 4.06 5.08
CA PRO A 10 -4.22 4.07 5.46
C PRO A 10 -3.45 5.04 4.55
N PRO A 11 -2.48 5.78 5.12
CA PRO A 11 -1.79 6.83 4.40
C PRO A 11 -1.04 6.26 3.21
N VAL A 12 -1.11 7.02 2.11
CA VAL A 12 -0.30 6.85 0.91
C VAL A 12 1.11 7.35 1.24
N TYR A 13 2.08 6.47 1.37
CA TYR A 13 3.46 6.86 1.72
C TYR A 13 4.22 7.43 0.50
N GLY A 14 3.71 8.52 -0.06
CA GLY A 14 4.36 9.30 -1.12
C GLY A 14 5.38 10.34 -0.62
N ALA A 15 5.47 10.58 0.69
CA ALA A 15 6.48 11.47 1.25
C ALA A 15 6.89 11.05 2.66
N LEU A 16 8.10 10.50 2.78
CA LEU A 16 8.80 10.32 4.06
C LEU A 16 9.13 11.68 4.76
N GLN A 17 8.76 12.81 4.17
CA GLN A 17 8.98 14.15 4.74
C GLN A 17 7.96 14.58 5.81
N GLY A 18 6.87 13.82 6.02
CA GLY A 18 5.83 14.16 7.01
C GLY A 18 6.00 13.53 8.41
N MET A 19 7.15 12.92 8.70
CA MET A 19 7.33 11.99 9.84
C MET A 19 7.22 12.60 11.24
N ASN A 20 7.23 13.93 11.40
CA ASN A 20 7.07 14.56 12.72
C ASN A 20 5.62 14.54 13.22
N PHE A 21 4.62 14.44 12.33
CA PHE A 21 3.21 14.44 12.74
C PHE A 21 2.74 13.06 13.23
N PHE A 22 3.43 12.01 12.81
CA PHE A 22 3.07 10.62 13.09
C PHE A 22 3.69 10.07 14.38
N ALA A 23 4.73 10.74 14.89
CA ALA A 23 5.46 10.37 16.11
C ALA A 23 4.61 10.38 17.40
N SER A 24 3.47 11.07 17.40
CA SER A 24 2.60 11.26 18.56
C SER A 24 1.35 10.37 18.58
N ASN A 25 1.15 9.48 17.59
CA ASN A 25 0.00 8.57 17.55
C ASN A 25 0.37 7.16 18.09
N PRO A 26 -0.11 6.77 19.30
CA PRO A 26 0.19 5.46 19.91
C PRO A 26 -0.33 4.27 19.09
N GLU A 27 -1.44 4.43 18.38
CA GLU A 27 -2.00 3.37 17.52
C GLU A 27 -1.09 3.13 16.31
N MET A 28 -0.52 4.19 15.77
CA MET A 28 0.43 4.11 14.65
C MET A 28 1.76 3.50 15.09
N LYS A 29 2.23 3.84 16.30
CA LYS A 29 3.38 3.16 16.92
C LYS A 29 3.11 1.66 17.11
N ALA A 30 1.98 1.29 17.71
CA ALA A 30 1.59 -0.10 17.90
C ALA A 30 1.40 -0.86 16.56
N PHE A 31 1.02 -0.17 15.49
CA PHE A 31 0.91 -0.73 14.15
C PHE A 31 2.27 -1.21 13.61
N PHE A 32 3.33 -0.42 13.80
CA PHE A 32 4.69 -0.72 13.34
C PHE A 32 5.51 -1.59 14.29
N GLU A 33 5.17 -1.65 15.58
CA GLU A 33 5.84 -2.51 16.57
C GLU A 33 5.46 -3.99 16.45
N LYS A 34 4.23 -4.28 15.99
CA LYS A 34 3.78 -5.67 15.80
C LYS A 34 4.35 -6.23 14.49
N PRO A 35 4.99 -7.42 14.50
CA PRO A 35 5.41 -8.08 13.27
C PRO A 35 4.19 -8.40 12.41
N ARG A 36 4.04 -7.69 11.29
CA ARG A 36 3.01 -7.94 10.27
C ARG A 36 3.62 -8.62 9.06
N ARG A 37 2.79 -9.34 8.30
CA ARG A 37 3.18 -9.78 6.96
C ARG A 37 3.28 -8.58 6.02
N SER A 38 4.23 -8.66 5.09
CA SER A 38 4.43 -7.69 4.04
C SER A 38 4.28 -8.38 2.69
N TRP A 39 3.79 -7.65 1.70
CA TRP A 39 3.46 -8.18 0.39
C TRP A 39 3.92 -7.22 -0.70
N VAL A 40 4.32 -7.81 -1.82
CA VAL A 40 4.44 -7.10 -3.08
C VAL A 40 3.24 -7.46 -3.93
N ILE A 41 2.55 -6.43 -4.40
CA ILE A 41 1.42 -6.54 -5.30
C ILE A 41 1.87 -6.05 -6.66
N ASP A 42 1.84 -6.94 -7.64
CA ASP A 42 2.02 -6.59 -9.04
C ASP A 42 0.64 -6.37 -9.65
N VAL A 43 0.45 -5.22 -10.30
CA VAL A 43 -0.79 -4.83 -10.96
C VAL A 43 -0.51 -4.55 -12.42
N GLU A 44 -1.27 -5.18 -13.30
CA GLU A 44 -1.22 -5.02 -14.76
C GLU A 44 -2.62 -4.69 -15.29
N GLY A 45 -2.72 -4.32 -16.56
CA GLY A 45 -3.99 -4.13 -17.26
C GLY A 45 -4.66 -2.77 -17.05
N PHE A 46 -4.08 -1.86 -16.26
CA PHE A 46 -4.54 -0.48 -16.12
C PHE A 46 -4.27 0.36 -17.38
N ASP A 47 -4.92 1.51 -17.50
CA ASP A 47 -4.74 2.43 -18.63
C ASP A 47 -3.37 3.12 -18.58
N THR A 48 -2.48 2.78 -19.51
CA THR A 48 -1.12 3.33 -19.59
C THR A 48 -1.07 4.72 -20.23
N SER A 49 -2.17 5.21 -20.80
CA SER A 49 -2.27 6.56 -21.33
C SER A 49 -2.36 7.63 -20.22
N VAL A 50 -2.78 7.24 -19.02
CA VAL A 50 -2.89 8.11 -17.85
C VAL A 50 -1.49 8.45 -17.30
N PRO A 51 -1.24 9.69 -16.83
CA PRO A 51 -0.05 10.10 -16.07
C PRO A 51 0.32 9.12 -14.93
N ALA A 52 1.63 8.94 -14.64
CA ALA A 52 2.07 7.83 -13.78
C ALA A 52 1.74 8.13 -12.32
N ASP A 53 1.91 9.38 -11.93
CA ASP A 53 1.48 9.99 -10.69
C ASP A 53 -0.04 9.86 -10.48
N GLU A 54 -0.84 10.20 -11.50
CA GLU A 54 -2.30 10.04 -11.44
C GLU A 54 -2.70 8.55 -11.30
N MET A 55 -2.03 7.66 -12.03
CA MET A 55 -2.27 6.21 -11.93
C MET A 55 -1.80 5.65 -10.58
N GLU A 56 -0.68 6.13 -10.03
CA GLU A 56 -0.23 5.78 -8.68
C GLU A 56 -1.29 6.15 -7.65
N GLU A 57 -1.80 7.38 -7.68
CA GLU A 57 -2.87 7.83 -6.78
C GLU A 57 -4.14 6.99 -6.93
N ALA A 58 -4.55 6.68 -8.17
CA ALA A 58 -5.72 5.85 -8.44
C ALA A 58 -5.56 4.42 -7.87
N LEU A 59 -4.41 3.79 -8.09
CA LEU A 59 -4.12 2.46 -7.56
C LEU A 59 -4.08 2.47 -6.03
N ILE A 60 -3.46 3.48 -5.44
CA ILE A 60 -3.43 3.62 -3.99
C ILE A 60 -4.85 3.76 -3.45
N ASN A 61 -5.68 4.57 -4.10
CA ASN A 61 -7.07 4.74 -3.71
C ASN A 61 -7.88 3.43 -3.81
N HIS A 62 -7.61 2.64 -4.84
CA HIS A 62 -8.25 1.35 -5.09
C HIS A 62 -7.90 0.29 -4.02
N PHE A 63 -6.63 0.27 -3.58
CA PHE A 63 -6.10 -0.78 -2.71
C PHE A 63 -6.00 -0.39 -1.22
N LYS A 64 -6.32 0.86 -0.84
CA LYS A 64 -6.15 1.34 0.55
C LYS A 64 -6.93 0.54 1.59
N SER A 65 -8.05 -0.08 1.24
CA SER A 65 -8.80 -0.93 2.20
C SER A 65 -8.15 -2.30 2.45
N CYS A 66 -7.20 -2.72 1.60
CA CYS A 66 -6.56 -4.03 1.69
C CYS A 66 -5.45 -4.07 2.76
N GLY A 67 -4.82 -2.93 3.06
CA GLY A 67 -3.72 -2.83 4.02
C GLY A 67 -2.98 -1.50 3.93
N ALA A 68 -1.93 -1.34 4.73
CA ALA A 68 -1.12 -0.13 4.70
C ALA A 68 -0.16 -0.14 3.51
N ILE A 69 -0.26 0.85 2.61
CA ILE A 69 0.55 0.93 1.40
C ILE A 69 1.81 1.74 1.67
N LEU A 70 2.97 1.08 1.80
CA LEU A 70 4.25 1.75 2.05
C LEU A 70 4.83 2.43 0.81
N ARG A 71 4.48 1.92 -0.38
CA ARG A 71 4.99 2.42 -1.65
C ARG A 71 4.08 1.94 -2.76
N ALA A 72 3.80 2.81 -3.72
CA ALA A 72 3.34 2.44 -5.04
C ALA A 72 4.34 2.98 -6.05
N SER A 73 4.55 2.27 -7.15
CA SER A 73 5.34 2.78 -8.27
C SER A 73 4.82 2.21 -9.58
N VAL A 74 4.58 3.08 -10.55
CA VAL A 74 4.14 2.69 -11.90
C VAL A 74 5.34 2.70 -12.84
N ARG A 75 5.64 1.52 -13.42
CA ARG A 75 6.59 1.37 -14.52
C ARG A 75 5.81 1.28 -15.82
N ARG A 76 6.09 2.20 -16.74
CA ARG A 76 5.50 2.17 -18.07
C ARG A 76 6.41 1.41 -19.02
N HIS A 77 5.98 0.23 -19.45
CA HIS A 77 6.47 -0.35 -20.69
C HIS A 77 5.46 -0.05 -21.82
N PRO A 78 5.93 0.12 -23.07
CA PRO A 78 5.07 0.47 -24.21
C PRO A 78 3.94 -0.54 -24.44
N ASP A 79 4.19 -1.82 -24.13
CA ASP A 79 3.28 -2.93 -24.43
C ASP A 79 2.45 -3.37 -23.22
N ASN A 80 2.93 -3.10 -22.00
CA ASN A 80 2.23 -3.41 -20.75
C ASN A 80 2.62 -2.46 -19.61
N GLY A 81 1.64 -1.81 -19.00
CA GLY A 81 1.86 -1.12 -17.73
C GLY A 81 2.05 -2.13 -16.62
N LEU A 82 3.08 -1.94 -15.79
CA LEU A 82 3.28 -2.70 -14.55
C LEU A 82 3.38 -1.74 -13.38
N ALA A 83 2.51 -1.91 -12.40
CA ALA A 83 2.63 -1.22 -11.13
C ALA A 83 3.04 -2.20 -10.03
N ASN A 84 3.89 -1.73 -9.13
CA ASN A 84 4.34 -2.48 -7.97
C ASN A 84 3.96 -1.73 -6.71
N ILE A 85 3.24 -2.39 -5.82
CA ILE A 85 2.77 -1.84 -4.55
C ILE A 85 3.31 -2.68 -3.41
N VAL A 86 3.96 -2.04 -2.43
CA VAL A 86 4.39 -2.69 -1.20
C VAL A 86 3.35 -2.42 -0.13
N MET A 87 2.79 -3.49 0.43
CA MET A 87 1.70 -3.42 1.40
C MET A 87 2.02 -4.20 2.68
N VAL A 88 1.47 -3.73 3.80
CA VAL A 88 1.57 -4.36 5.12
C VAL A 88 0.18 -4.70 5.62
N GLY A 89 -0.01 -5.95 6.02
CA GLY A 89 -1.28 -6.45 6.53
C GLY A 89 -1.25 -7.98 6.54
N ASP A 90 -1.79 -8.58 7.61
CA ASP A 90 -1.76 -10.03 7.76
C ASP A 90 -2.71 -10.74 6.79
N ASP A 91 -3.75 -10.04 6.35
CA ASP A 91 -4.80 -10.47 5.40
C ASP A 91 -4.77 -9.65 4.08
N ALA A 92 -3.68 -8.93 3.83
CA ALA A 92 -3.57 -8.05 2.68
C ALA A 92 -3.56 -8.80 1.34
N ASP A 93 -2.98 -10.00 1.28
CA ASP A 93 -3.01 -10.85 0.09
C ASP A 93 -4.43 -11.34 -0.23
N GLU A 94 -5.19 -11.78 0.76
CA GLU A 94 -6.57 -12.22 0.54
C GLU A 94 -7.43 -11.06 0.04
N LYS A 95 -7.33 -9.89 0.67
CA LYS A 95 -8.10 -8.69 0.30
C LYS A 95 -7.73 -8.15 -1.07
N VAL A 96 -6.45 -8.11 -1.41
CA VAL A 96 -6.01 -7.59 -2.72
C VAL A 96 -6.44 -8.53 -3.84
N MET A 97 -6.43 -9.84 -3.59
CA MET A 97 -6.86 -10.85 -4.56
C MET A 97 -8.36 -10.80 -4.83
N GLN A 98 -9.18 -10.34 -3.88
CA GLN A 98 -10.61 -10.07 -4.13
C GLN A 98 -10.84 -8.94 -5.15
N LEU A 99 -9.87 -8.05 -5.33
CA LEU A 99 -9.92 -6.97 -6.32
C LEU A 99 -9.34 -7.38 -7.68
N ASN A 100 -8.84 -8.61 -7.83
CA ASN A 100 -8.40 -9.11 -9.13
C ASN A 100 -9.56 -9.14 -10.13
N GLY A 101 -9.36 -8.60 -11.33
CA GLY A 101 -10.40 -8.51 -12.37
C GLY A 101 -11.39 -7.36 -12.18
N THR A 102 -11.30 -6.57 -11.11
CA THR A 102 -12.07 -5.34 -10.94
C THR A 102 -11.62 -4.25 -11.91
N GLU A 103 -12.51 -3.30 -12.19
CA GLU A 103 -12.23 -2.22 -13.13
C GLU A 103 -11.67 -0.98 -12.44
N LEU A 104 -10.63 -0.39 -13.05
CA LEU A 104 -10.08 0.91 -12.70
C LEU A 104 -9.91 1.70 -14.00
N GLY A 105 -10.58 2.85 -14.11
CA GLY A 105 -10.56 3.64 -15.35
C GLY A 105 -11.14 2.90 -16.56
N GLY A 106 -12.13 2.01 -16.36
CA GLY A 106 -12.73 1.21 -17.43
C GLY A 106 -11.85 0.08 -17.98
N LYS A 107 -10.74 -0.23 -17.31
CA LYS A 107 -9.87 -1.37 -17.63
C LYS A 107 -9.85 -2.37 -16.48
N LYS A 108 -9.88 -3.67 -16.81
CA LYS A 108 -9.81 -4.73 -15.81
C LYS A 108 -8.37 -4.94 -15.35
N LEU A 109 -8.17 -4.90 -14.04
CA LEU A 109 -6.87 -5.13 -13.42
C LEU A 109 -6.55 -6.61 -13.35
N VAL A 110 -5.27 -6.94 -13.54
CA VAL A 110 -4.71 -8.24 -13.20
C VAL A 110 -3.81 -8.05 -11.98
N VAL A 111 -4.12 -8.74 -10.89
CA VAL A 111 -3.46 -8.58 -9.59
C VAL A 111 -2.75 -9.87 -9.21
N LYS A 112 -1.50 -9.75 -8.77
CA LYS A 112 -0.71 -10.85 -8.21
C LYS A 112 -0.08 -10.41 -6.90
N ALA A 113 -0.26 -11.19 -5.84
CA ALA A 113 0.34 -10.94 -4.53
C ALA A 113 1.45 -11.96 -4.23
N ARG A 114 2.59 -11.50 -3.72
CA ARG A 114 3.69 -12.37 -3.28
C ARG A 114 4.24 -11.91 -1.94
N PRO A 115 4.65 -12.82 -1.05
CA PRO A 115 5.30 -12.45 0.20
C PRO A 115 6.50 -11.55 -0.08
N TYR A 116 6.56 -10.43 0.64
CA TYR A 116 7.74 -9.58 0.67
C TYR A 116 8.53 -9.91 1.93
N PRO A 117 9.87 -10.04 1.85
CA PRO A 117 10.69 -10.18 3.05
C PRO A 117 10.27 -9.13 4.06
N ARG A 118 10.06 -9.54 5.32
CA ARG A 118 9.60 -8.62 6.36
C ARG A 118 10.45 -7.36 6.29
N MET A 119 9.80 -6.23 6.01
CA MET A 119 10.44 -4.94 6.14
C MET A 119 10.91 -4.83 7.58
N ASP A 120 12.22 -4.83 7.79
CA ASP A 120 12.76 -4.58 9.11
C ASP A 120 12.67 -3.08 9.37
N TYR A 121 11.55 -2.66 9.98
CA TYR A 121 11.32 -1.27 10.36
C TYR A 121 12.33 -0.75 11.39
N ARG A 122 13.18 -1.61 11.97
CA ARG A 122 14.23 -1.21 12.92
C ARG A 122 15.30 -0.32 12.29
N HIS A 123 15.51 -0.39 10.97
CA HIS A 123 16.54 0.40 10.26
C HIS A 123 15.98 1.62 9.51
N LEU A 124 14.68 1.66 9.26
CA LEU A 124 14.02 2.91 8.92
C LEU A 124 14.15 3.74 10.20
N ASN A 125 14.83 4.88 10.17
CA ASN A 125 14.92 5.84 11.29
C ASN A 125 13.53 6.44 11.59
N LEU A 126 12.55 5.58 11.83
CA LEU A 126 11.27 5.90 12.41
C LEU A 126 11.59 6.38 13.82
N PRO A 127 10.99 7.48 14.28
CA PRO A 127 11.24 8.04 15.62
C PRO A 127 10.91 7.08 16.78
N PHE A 128 10.49 5.85 16.47
CA PHE A 128 10.13 4.80 17.41
C PHE A 128 11.09 3.61 17.45
N ALA A 129 12.03 3.49 16.51
CA ALA A 129 12.89 2.30 16.38
C ALA A 129 14.08 2.29 17.37
N SER A 130 14.20 3.28 18.26
CA SER A 130 15.22 3.29 19.30
C SER A 130 14.65 3.72 20.65
N SER A 131 14.29 2.74 21.47
CA SER A 131 14.49 2.76 22.93
C SER A 131 14.12 1.40 23.49
N SER A 132 15.12 0.52 23.57
CA SER A 132 15.18 -0.54 24.57
C SER A 132 15.52 0.06 25.92
#